data_AF-A0A382XJV1-F1
#
_entry.id   AF-A0A382XJV1-F1
#
_cell.length_a   1.000
_cell.length_b   1.000
_cell.length_c   1.000
_cell.angle_alpha   90.00
_cell.angle_beta   90.00
_cell.angle_gamma   90.00
#
_symmetry.space_group_name_H-M   'P 1'
#
loop_
_entity.id
_entity.type
_entity.pdbx_description
1 polymer ?
#
loop_
_entity_poly.entity_id
_entity_poly.type
_entity_poly.pdbx_seq_one_letter_code
_entity_poly.pdbx_strand_id
1 'polypeptide(L)'
;KLTSCQSGLTPLTDFSKNLTKNRNYIAEIHSDPDYKKWLFENKNPLYARYILRRSSRVQSLLFSDEFVQRTNDRNKQDDLRAMGNLCRFHDIKYDTDLHLEFTAWLKKKEIKWNARTNRNNYHIATQVSLDDVLESLSKLPYQYRIFGLFVLVSGLRTEESIVTFNNHSKICNDGIMEMFWDRKTKKTNAVYCHPSLHGLLNFTLNKTGIRRNMKSSILGCELRYLRKLNYTINATKIDPLLAEFMQGRRGNVSQRHYFLPLMNNNRKKW
;
A
#
# COMPACT_ATOMS: atom_id res chain seq x y z
N LYS A 1 -57.06 -25.25 0.88
CA LYS A 1 -56.03 -25.49 1.92
C LYS A 1 -54.79 -24.70 1.53
N LEU A 2 -54.65 -23.50 2.08
CA LEU A 2 -53.49 -22.62 1.89
C LEU A 2 -52.48 -22.96 2.99
N THR A 3 -51.34 -23.53 2.62
CA THR A 3 -50.22 -23.80 3.53
C THR A 3 -49.26 -22.62 3.54
N SER A 4 -48.91 -22.20 4.76
CA SER A 4 -48.09 -21.06 5.13
C SER A 4 -46.66 -21.13 4.59
N CYS A 5 -46.23 -20.08 3.89
CA CYS A 5 -44.82 -19.76 3.71
C CYS A 5 -44.33 -18.98 4.93
N GLN A 6 -43.59 -19.63 5.83
CA GLN A 6 -42.82 -18.94 6.86
C GLN A 6 -41.61 -18.27 6.18
N SER A 7 -41.68 -16.94 6.07
CA SER A 7 -40.52 -16.10 5.75
C SER A 7 -39.62 -16.04 6.98
N GLY A 8 -38.45 -16.66 6.88
CA GLY A 8 -37.37 -16.52 7.85
C GLY A 8 -36.79 -15.11 7.84
N LEU A 9 -37.46 -14.19 8.54
CA LEU A 9 -36.90 -12.92 8.98
C LEU A 9 -35.85 -13.22 10.05
N THR A 10 -34.58 -13.33 9.67
CA THR A 10 -33.49 -13.13 10.63
C THR A 10 -33.64 -11.72 11.21
N PRO A 11 -33.87 -11.57 12.52
CA PRO A 11 -34.25 -10.27 13.06
C PRO A 11 -33.02 -9.35 13.07
N LEU A 12 -33.21 -8.11 12.61
CA LEU A 12 -32.29 -6.96 12.72
C LEU A 12 -31.76 -6.68 14.16
N THR A 13 -32.22 -7.46 15.14
CA THR A 13 -31.96 -7.29 16.57
C THR A 13 -30.59 -7.76 16.99
N ASP A 14 -30.00 -8.80 16.40
CA ASP A 14 -28.74 -9.36 16.92
C ASP A 14 -27.52 -8.50 16.54
N PHE A 15 -27.50 -7.97 15.32
CA PHE A 15 -26.53 -6.94 14.92
C PHE A 15 -26.65 -5.69 15.80
N SER A 16 -27.87 -5.25 16.08
CA SER A 16 -28.14 -4.07 16.94
C SER A 16 -27.75 -4.33 18.41
N LYS A 17 -27.96 -5.54 18.93
CA LYS A 17 -27.55 -5.95 20.28
C LYS A 17 -26.02 -6.04 20.41
N ASN A 18 -25.32 -6.60 19.42
CA ASN A 18 -23.85 -6.63 19.38
C ASN A 18 -23.25 -5.22 19.26
N LEU A 19 -23.86 -4.34 18.45
CA LEU A 19 -23.53 -2.92 18.38
C LEU A 19 -23.64 -2.22 19.74
N THR A 20 -24.69 -2.54 20.50
CA THR A 20 -24.92 -1.93 21.82
C THR A 20 -23.91 -2.44 22.84
N LYS A 21 -23.51 -3.72 22.76
CA LYS A 21 -22.45 -4.29 23.59
C LYS A 21 -21.07 -3.69 23.26
N ASN A 22 -20.72 -3.58 21.97
CA ASN A 22 -19.46 -2.98 21.51
C ASN A 22 -19.40 -1.47 21.80
N ARG A 23 -20.52 -0.74 21.74
CA ARG A 23 -20.61 0.68 22.10
C ARG A 23 -20.19 0.97 23.55
N ASN A 24 -20.52 0.09 24.49
CA ASN A 24 -20.17 0.28 25.90
C ASN A 24 -18.67 0.11 26.16
N TYR A 25 -17.98 -0.80 25.46
CA TYR A 25 -16.53 -0.98 25.60
C TYR A 25 -15.72 0.07 24.85
N ILE A 26 -16.24 0.54 23.69
CA ILE A 26 -15.62 1.62 22.93
C ILE A 26 -15.67 2.94 23.68
N ALA A 27 -16.63 3.12 24.61
CA ALA A 27 -16.92 4.36 25.32
C ALA A 27 -15.73 4.99 26.07
N GLU A 28 -14.72 4.19 26.45
CA GLU A 28 -13.64 4.64 27.35
C GLU A 28 -12.23 4.33 26.83
N ILE A 29 -12.10 3.71 25.65
CA ILE A 29 -10.79 3.32 25.10
C ILE A 29 -9.88 4.53 24.86
N HIS A 30 -10.47 5.64 24.42
CA HIS A 30 -9.69 6.85 24.14
C HIS A 30 -9.03 7.44 25.40
N SER A 31 -9.61 7.20 26.57
CA SER A 31 -9.12 7.62 27.90
C SER A 31 -8.23 6.58 28.57
N ASP A 32 -8.11 5.39 27.99
CA ASP A 32 -7.28 4.31 28.51
C ASP A 32 -5.79 4.69 28.47
N PRO A 33 -5.07 4.67 29.61
CA PRO A 33 -3.63 4.95 29.64
C PRO A 33 -2.81 4.04 28.72
N ASP A 34 -3.25 2.77 28.56
CA ASP A 34 -2.57 1.80 27.71
C ASP A 34 -2.74 2.14 26.23
N TYR A 35 -3.84 2.79 25.83
CA TYR A 35 -4.05 3.21 24.45
C TYR A 35 -3.02 4.26 24.03
N LYS A 36 -2.76 5.24 24.91
CA LYS A 36 -1.70 6.24 24.70
C LYS A 36 -0.34 5.55 24.60
N LYS A 37 0.00 4.66 25.53
CA LYS A 37 1.27 3.94 25.52
C LYS A 37 1.45 3.17 24.20
N TRP A 38 0.45 2.37 23.83
CA TRP A 38 0.44 1.58 22.60
C TRP A 38 0.63 2.45 21.34
N LEU A 39 -0.05 3.60 21.24
CA LEU A 39 0.08 4.50 20.09
C LEU A 39 1.52 5.00 19.91
N PHE A 40 2.19 5.41 20.99
CA PHE A 40 3.53 5.98 20.93
C PHE A 40 4.62 4.91 20.71
N GLU A 41 4.40 3.68 21.18
CA GLU A 41 5.30 2.55 20.91
C GLU A 41 5.20 2.07 19.46
N ASN A 42 4.01 2.16 18.85
CA ASN A 42 3.74 1.55 17.54
C ASN A 42 3.71 2.54 16.37
N LYS A 43 3.81 3.85 16.62
CA LYS A 43 3.65 4.90 15.58
C LYS A 43 4.64 6.04 15.80
N ASN A 44 4.87 6.82 14.74
CA ASN A 44 5.68 8.04 14.86
C ASN A 44 5.07 9.01 15.90
N PRO A 45 5.86 9.64 16.80
CA PRO A 45 5.34 10.44 17.90
C PRO A 45 4.42 11.62 17.50
N LEU A 46 4.67 12.26 16.35
CA LEU A 46 3.81 13.33 15.85
C LEU A 46 2.46 12.78 15.38
N TYR A 47 2.49 11.63 14.71
CA TYR A 47 1.29 10.93 14.27
C TYR A 47 0.49 10.37 15.46
N ALA A 48 1.17 9.81 16.45
CA ALA A 48 0.55 9.31 17.68
C ALA A 48 -0.20 10.42 18.43
N ARG A 49 0.44 11.58 18.65
CA ARG A 49 -0.22 12.77 19.23
C ARG A 49 -1.44 13.21 18.43
N TYR A 50 -1.31 13.23 17.11
CA TYR A 50 -2.38 13.62 16.20
C TYR A 50 -3.61 12.70 16.32
N ILE A 51 -3.39 11.39 16.35
CA ILE A 51 -4.44 10.38 16.50
C ILE A 51 -5.09 10.45 17.89
N LEU A 52 -4.28 10.55 18.94
CA LEU A 52 -4.78 10.63 20.31
C LEU A 52 -5.75 11.80 20.51
N ARG A 53 -5.38 13.00 20.04
CA ARG A 53 -6.22 14.20 20.13
C ARG A 53 -7.56 14.05 19.40
N ARG A 54 -7.60 13.28 18.31
CA ARG A 54 -8.85 13.03 17.56
C ARG A 54 -9.69 11.90 18.15
N SER A 55 -9.06 10.95 18.84
CA SER A 55 -9.72 9.72 19.30
C SER A 55 -10.92 9.99 20.20
N SER A 56 -10.82 10.97 21.12
CA SER A 56 -11.93 11.38 22.00
C SER A 56 -13.16 11.87 21.24
N ARG A 57 -12.97 12.58 20.11
CA ARG A 57 -14.08 13.14 19.33
C ARG A 57 -14.75 12.12 18.42
N VAL A 58 -14.04 11.08 18.00
CA VAL A 58 -14.53 10.16 16.96
C VAL A 58 -15.14 8.88 17.50
N GLN A 59 -14.97 8.62 18.79
CA GLN A 59 -15.48 7.42 19.43
C GLN A 59 -17.00 7.29 19.30
N SER A 60 -17.75 8.34 19.61
CA SER A 60 -19.22 8.36 19.51
C SER A 60 -19.74 8.23 18.08
N LEU A 61 -18.87 8.44 17.09
CA LEU A 61 -19.18 8.38 15.67
C LEU A 61 -18.93 6.98 15.08
N LEU A 62 -18.35 6.08 15.86
CA LEU A 62 -18.03 4.72 15.42
C LEU A 62 -19.33 3.94 15.23
N PHE A 63 -19.52 3.41 14.02
CA PHE A 63 -20.78 2.79 13.58
C PHE A 63 -22.03 3.69 13.63
N SER A 64 -21.88 5.01 13.54
CA SER A 64 -23.03 5.93 13.53
C SER A 64 -23.46 6.30 12.11
N ASP A 65 -24.77 6.46 11.89
CA ASP A 65 -25.29 6.98 10.63
C ASP A 65 -24.91 8.46 10.43
N GLU A 66 -24.71 9.21 11.52
CA GLU A 66 -24.16 10.57 11.48
C GLU A 66 -22.82 10.58 10.74
N PHE A 67 -21.93 9.64 11.04
CA PHE A 67 -20.64 9.56 10.37
C PHE A 67 -20.78 9.18 8.89
N VAL A 68 -21.72 8.30 8.56
CA VAL A 68 -22.01 7.89 7.18
C VAL A 68 -22.40 9.11 6.34
N GLN A 69 -23.27 9.96 6.87
CA GLN A 69 -23.81 11.14 6.16
C GLN A 69 -22.80 12.29 5.98
N ARG A 70 -21.70 12.32 6.74
CA ARG A 70 -20.67 13.38 6.59
C ARG A 70 -20.05 13.42 5.20
N THR A 71 -19.75 14.63 4.72
CA THR A 71 -18.99 14.83 3.47
C THR A 71 -17.66 14.09 3.49
N ASN A 72 -17.27 13.49 2.36
CA ASN A 72 -16.02 12.74 2.24
C ASN A 72 -14.80 13.65 2.06
N ASP A 73 -14.50 14.44 3.09
CA ASP A 73 -13.40 15.40 3.11
C ASP A 73 -12.16 14.89 3.86
N ARG A 74 -11.12 15.72 3.95
CA ARG A 74 -9.89 15.37 4.68
C ARG A 74 -10.19 15.08 6.16
N ASN A 75 -11.14 15.77 6.78
CA ASN A 75 -11.46 15.57 8.19
C ASN A 75 -12.13 14.22 8.43
N LYS A 76 -13.07 13.79 7.58
CA LYS A 76 -13.67 12.45 7.62
C LYS A 76 -12.61 11.37 7.44
N GLN A 77 -11.62 11.59 6.56
CA GLN A 77 -10.50 10.67 6.39
C GLN A 77 -9.57 10.61 7.60
N ASP A 78 -9.33 11.73 8.25
CA ASP A 78 -8.53 11.80 9.46
C ASP A 78 -9.26 11.15 10.65
N ASP A 79 -10.58 11.30 10.72
CA ASP A 79 -11.43 10.67 11.73
C ASP A 79 -11.51 9.15 11.51
N LEU A 80 -11.60 8.67 10.26
CA LEU A 80 -11.49 7.25 9.91
C LEU A 80 -10.18 6.63 10.44
N ARG A 81 -9.05 7.35 10.34
CA ARG A 81 -7.76 6.88 10.88
C ARG A 81 -7.82 6.72 12.38
N ALA A 82 -8.41 7.67 13.10
CA ALA A 82 -8.53 7.61 14.55
C ALA A 82 -9.46 6.45 14.97
N MET A 83 -10.63 6.30 14.34
CA MET A 83 -11.56 5.18 14.57
C MET A 83 -10.88 3.82 14.34
N GLY A 84 -10.15 3.66 13.24
CA GLY A 84 -9.46 2.41 12.94
C GLY A 84 -8.37 2.06 13.97
N ASN A 85 -7.72 3.04 14.60
CA ASN A 85 -6.77 2.78 15.68
C ASN A 85 -7.47 2.42 16.99
N LEU A 86 -8.61 3.05 17.31
CA LEU A 86 -9.44 2.66 18.45
C LEU A 86 -9.89 1.20 18.34
N CYS A 87 -10.44 0.79 17.18
CA CYS A 87 -10.85 -0.60 16.97
C CYS A 87 -9.68 -1.58 17.11
N ARG A 88 -8.50 -1.25 16.57
CA ARG A 88 -7.32 -2.13 16.67
C ARG A 88 -6.84 -2.30 18.10
N PHE A 89 -6.85 -1.21 18.87
CA PHE A 89 -6.45 -1.29 20.26
C PHE A 89 -7.47 -2.07 21.08
N HIS A 90 -8.76 -1.90 20.81
CA HIS A 90 -9.82 -2.72 21.41
C HIS A 90 -9.55 -4.21 21.18
N ASP A 91 -9.29 -4.60 19.93
CA ASP A 91 -9.00 -5.99 19.57
C ASP A 91 -7.79 -6.55 20.31
N ILE A 92 -6.74 -5.74 20.50
CA ILE A 92 -5.54 -6.15 21.24
C ILE A 92 -5.85 -6.31 22.74
N LYS A 93 -6.60 -5.38 23.33
CA LYS A 93 -6.83 -5.35 24.78
C LYS A 93 -7.85 -6.39 25.24
N TYR A 94 -8.86 -6.65 24.42
CA TYR A 94 -10.01 -7.48 24.79
C TYR A 94 -10.16 -8.75 23.95
N ASP A 95 -9.19 -9.05 23.07
CA ASP A 95 -9.20 -10.20 22.16
C ASP A 95 -10.50 -10.29 21.33
N THR A 96 -10.81 -9.20 20.61
CA THR A 96 -12.01 -9.06 19.79
C THR A 96 -11.71 -8.91 18.30
N ASP A 97 -12.75 -8.86 17.48
CA ASP A 97 -12.70 -8.66 16.02
C ASP A 97 -13.35 -7.34 15.57
N LEU A 98 -13.42 -6.35 16.45
CA LEU A 98 -14.05 -5.05 16.22
C LEU A 98 -13.46 -4.30 15.02
N HIS A 99 -12.14 -4.38 14.78
CA HIS A 99 -11.55 -3.78 13.59
C HIS A 99 -12.02 -4.47 12.31
N LEU A 100 -12.24 -5.79 12.33
CA LEU A 100 -12.81 -6.51 11.19
C LEU A 100 -14.26 -6.06 10.95
N GLU A 101 -15.09 -6.00 12.00
CA GLU A 101 -16.44 -5.46 11.93
C GLU A 101 -16.48 -4.04 11.38
N PHE A 102 -15.58 -3.17 11.86
CA PHE A 102 -15.43 -1.80 11.38
C PHE A 102 -15.13 -1.76 9.88
N THR A 103 -14.18 -2.57 9.40
CA THR A 103 -13.87 -2.61 7.96
C THR A 103 -15.01 -3.16 7.11
N ALA A 104 -15.77 -4.13 7.63
CA ALA A 104 -16.97 -4.65 6.95
C ALA A 104 -18.07 -3.59 6.90
N TRP A 105 -18.28 -2.84 7.99
CA TRP A 105 -19.23 -1.74 8.04
C TRP A 105 -18.89 -0.62 7.07
N LEU A 106 -17.61 -0.21 6.98
CA LEU A 106 -17.16 0.77 5.99
C LEU A 106 -17.47 0.32 4.55
N LYS A 107 -17.24 -0.96 4.23
CA LYS A 107 -17.58 -1.52 2.92
C LYS A 107 -19.10 -1.51 2.67
N LYS A 108 -19.89 -1.95 3.65
CA LYS A 108 -21.36 -1.98 3.58
C LYS A 108 -21.97 -0.59 3.38
N LYS A 109 -21.38 0.44 4.00
CA LYS A 109 -21.81 1.84 3.89
C LYS A 109 -21.09 2.59 2.76
N GLU A 110 -20.32 1.89 1.92
CA GLU A 110 -19.55 2.42 0.79
C GLU A 110 -18.60 3.58 1.13
N ILE A 111 -18.10 3.63 2.37
CA ILE A 111 -17.17 4.65 2.84
C ILE A 111 -15.75 4.33 2.33
N LYS A 112 -15.27 5.12 1.36
CA LYS A 112 -13.95 4.94 0.75
C LYS A 112 -12.84 5.63 1.56
N TRP A 113 -11.72 4.93 1.76
CA TRP A 113 -10.47 5.52 2.24
C TRP A 113 -9.81 6.35 1.11
N ASN A 114 -9.47 7.60 1.40
CA ASN A 114 -8.93 8.64 0.52
C ASN A 114 -9.88 9.15 -0.59
N ALA A 115 -10.40 10.36 -0.40
CA ALA A 115 -11.11 11.15 -1.42
C ALA A 115 -10.20 12.07 -2.26
N ARG A 116 -8.87 11.98 -2.12
CA ARG A 116 -8.00 12.60 -3.14
C ARG A 116 -7.99 11.68 -4.35
N THR A 117 -8.93 11.93 -5.25
CA THR A 117 -8.68 11.80 -6.67
C THR A 117 -7.50 12.69 -7.00
N ASN A 118 -6.26 12.21 -6.77
CA ASN A 118 -5.18 12.64 -7.65
C ASN A 118 -5.76 12.44 -9.05
N ARG A 119 -5.87 13.53 -9.83
CA ARG A 119 -6.32 13.56 -11.24
C ARG A 119 -6.11 12.20 -11.85
N ASN A 120 -7.13 11.58 -12.44
CA ASN A 120 -7.19 10.18 -12.88
C ASN A 120 -5.86 9.66 -13.46
N ASN A 121 -4.86 9.43 -12.60
CA ASN A 121 -3.47 9.32 -13.03
C ASN A 121 -3.27 7.95 -13.67
N TYR A 122 -4.24 7.06 -13.44
CA TYR A 122 -4.38 5.81 -14.15
C TYR A 122 -4.73 6.04 -15.62
N HIS A 123 -5.76 6.84 -15.92
CA HIS A 123 -6.07 7.25 -17.30
C HIS A 123 -4.92 8.01 -17.96
N ILE A 124 -4.29 8.92 -17.23
CA ILE A 124 -3.12 9.67 -17.72
C ILE A 124 -1.99 8.67 -18.02
N ALA A 125 -1.66 7.76 -17.09
CA ALA A 125 -0.59 6.77 -17.27
C ALA A 125 -0.88 5.74 -18.37
N THR A 126 -2.15 5.43 -18.68
CA THR A 126 -2.50 4.60 -19.85
C THR A 126 -2.34 5.35 -21.18
N GLN A 127 -2.29 6.68 -21.15
CA GLN A 127 -2.09 7.54 -22.32
C GLN A 127 -0.64 8.03 -22.46
N VAL A 128 0.18 8.00 -21.39
CA VAL A 128 1.58 8.42 -21.47
C VAL A 128 2.38 7.38 -22.25
N SER A 129 2.96 7.79 -23.37
CA SER A 129 3.85 6.93 -24.17
C SER A 129 5.17 6.69 -23.45
N LEU A 130 5.91 5.65 -23.86
CA LEU A 130 7.27 5.42 -23.33
C LEU A 130 8.18 6.62 -23.63
N ASP A 131 8.04 7.21 -24.81
CA ASP A 131 8.86 8.33 -25.26
C ASP A 131 8.64 9.58 -24.39
N ASP A 132 7.39 9.90 -24.07
CA ASP A 132 7.05 11.02 -23.16
C ASP A 132 7.65 10.80 -21.76
N VAL A 133 7.64 9.56 -21.27
CA VAL A 133 8.26 9.21 -19.99
C VAL A 133 9.77 9.39 -20.04
N LEU A 134 10.44 8.92 -21.10
CA LEU A 134 11.88 9.04 -21.26
C LEU A 134 12.30 10.51 -21.41
N GLU A 135 11.55 11.30 -22.16
CA GLU A 135 11.76 12.75 -22.28
C GLU A 135 11.60 13.43 -20.92
N SER A 136 10.56 13.08 -20.16
CA SER A 136 10.34 13.63 -18.81
C SER A 136 11.45 13.24 -17.82
N LEU A 137 11.96 12.00 -17.90
CA LEU A 137 13.10 11.56 -17.10
C LEU A 137 14.38 12.31 -17.47
N SER A 138 14.57 12.66 -18.74
CA SER A 138 15.75 13.39 -19.20
C SER A 138 15.88 14.79 -18.56
N LYS A 139 14.75 15.41 -18.21
CA LYS A 139 14.65 16.72 -17.54
C LYS A 139 15.02 16.68 -16.05
N LEU A 140 15.15 15.49 -15.46
CA LEU A 140 15.51 15.35 -14.05
C LEU A 140 17.02 15.53 -13.83
N PRO A 141 17.44 16.00 -12.64
CA PRO A 141 18.85 15.98 -12.27
C PRO A 141 19.41 14.55 -12.37
N TYR A 142 20.68 14.44 -12.75
CA TYR A 142 21.35 13.19 -13.10
C TYR A 142 20.99 12.01 -12.18
N GLN A 143 21.11 12.20 -10.87
CA GLN A 143 20.85 11.15 -9.87
C GLN A 143 19.40 10.63 -9.92
N TYR A 144 18.42 11.51 -10.07
CA TYR A 144 16.99 11.16 -10.12
C TYR A 144 16.58 10.62 -11.48
N ARG A 145 17.27 11.02 -12.55
CA ARG A 145 17.13 10.40 -13.88
C ARG A 145 17.55 8.93 -13.85
N ILE A 146 18.74 8.64 -13.32
CA ILE A 146 19.22 7.24 -13.18
C ILE A 146 18.27 6.43 -12.30
N PHE A 147 17.81 6.98 -11.18
CA PHE A 147 16.84 6.30 -10.32
C PHE A 147 15.48 6.09 -11.00
N GLY A 148 14.98 7.06 -11.78
CA GLY A 148 13.75 6.90 -12.53
C GLY A 148 13.84 5.82 -13.60
N LEU A 149 14.95 5.76 -14.34
CA LEU A 149 15.24 4.67 -15.28
C LEU A 149 15.31 3.32 -14.54
N PHE A 150 15.97 3.27 -13.39
CA PHE A 150 16.00 2.07 -12.56
C PHE A 150 14.60 1.60 -12.13
N VAL A 151 13.71 2.50 -11.70
CA VAL A 151 12.32 2.15 -11.35
C VAL A 151 11.56 1.63 -12.57
N LEU A 152 11.72 2.29 -13.72
CA LEU A 152 11.08 1.90 -14.99
C LEU A 152 11.55 0.53 -15.47
N VAL A 153 12.84 0.20 -15.34
CA VAL A 153 13.39 -1.07 -15.83
C VAL A 153 13.13 -2.21 -14.83
N SER A 154 13.32 -1.97 -13.54
CA SER A 154 13.16 -3.01 -12.50
C SER A 154 11.69 -3.37 -12.22
N GLY A 155 10.75 -2.47 -12.49
CA GLY A 155 9.33 -2.68 -12.16
C GLY A 155 9.04 -2.82 -10.66
N LEU A 156 9.98 -2.43 -9.81
CA LEU A 156 9.81 -2.48 -8.35
C LEU A 156 8.85 -1.39 -7.86
N ARG A 157 8.21 -1.61 -6.69
CA ARG A 157 7.46 -0.53 -6.05
C ARG A 157 8.43 0.54 -5.58
N THR A 158 8.01 1.81 -5.53
CA THR A 158 8.88 2.94 -5.14
C THR A 158 9.73 2.67 -3.90
N GLU A 159 9.12 2.17 -2.81
CA GLU A 159 9.87 1.87 -1.58
C GLU A 159 10.87 0.71 -1.74
N GLU A 160 10.51 -0.30 -2.53
CA GLU A 160 11.37 -1.44 -2.83
C GLU A 160 12.53 -0.99 -3.73
N SER A 161 12.25 -0.12 -4.71
CA SER A 161 13.26 0.48 -5.58
C SER A 161 14.29 1.28 -4.78
N ILE A 162 13.87 2.07 -3.79
CA ILE A 162 14.80 2.86 -2.96
C ILE A 162 15.75 1.94 -2.19
N VAL A 163 15.21 0.90 -1.55
CA VAL A 163 16.03 -0.07 -0.79
C VAL A 163 16.98 -0.80 -1.72
N THR A 164 16.50 -1.26 -2.87
CA THR A 164 17.28 -2.04 -3.85
C THR A 164 18.37 -1.19 -4.48
N PHE A 165 18.06 0.04 -4.90
CA PHE A 165 19.01 0.98 -5.49
C PHE A 165 20.15 1.29 -4.51
N ASN A 166 19.82 1.63 -3.26
CA ASN A 166 20.82 1.99 -2.25
C ASN A 166 21.67 0.80 -1.78
N ASN A 167 21.23 -0.44 -2.01
CA ASN A 167 21.96 -1.65 -1.63
C ASN A 167 22.43 -2.47 -2.84
N HIS A 168 22.41 -1.89 -4.05
CA HIS A 168 22.65 -2.60 -5.30
C HIS A 168 23.90 -3.50 -5.28
N SER A 169 25.03 -2.97 -4.82
CA SER A 169 26.30 -3.71 -4.76
C SER A 169 26.28 -4.95 -3.87
N LYS A 170 25.35 -5.01 -2.89
CA LYS A 170 25.23 -6.14 -1.96
C LYS A 170 24.30 -7.24 -2.44
N ILE A 171 23.42 -6.91 -3.39
CA ILE A 171 22.28 -7.77 -3.76
C ILE A 171 22.27 -8.16 -5.24
N CYS A 172 23.10 -7.52 -6.06
CA CYS A 172 23.22 -7.82 -7.48
C CYS A 172 24.28 -8.89 -7.72
N ASN A 173 23.84 -10.10 -8.08
CA ASN A 173 24.69 -11.20 -8.48
C ASN A 173 24.53 -11.42 -9.97
N ASP A 174 25.57 -11.16 -10.76
CA ASP A 174 25.59 -11.35 -12.22
C ASP A 174 24.33 -10.80 -12.91
N GLY A 175 24.01 -9.53 -12.66
CA GLY A 175 22.87 -8.87 -13.31
C GLY A 175 21.49 -9.35 -12.85
N ILE A 176 21.39 -10.08 -11.74
CA ILE A 176 20.13 -10.36 -11.05
C ILE A 176 20.22 -9.78 -9.64
N MET A 177 19.29 -8.90 -9.30
CA MET A 177 19.15 -8.34 -7.96
C MET A 177 18.17 -9.18 -7.17
N GLU A 178 18.65 -9.81 -6.11
CA GLU A 178 17.84 -10.66 -5.23
C GLU A 178 17.46 -9.89 -3.96
N MET A 179 16.16 -9.80 -3.66
CA MET A 179 15.66 -9.06 -2.52
C MET A 179 14.96 -10.00 -1.55
N PHE A 180 15.23 -9.80 -0.26
CA PHE A 180 14.54 -10.44 0.85
C PHE A 180 13.70 -9.40 1.59
N TRP A 181 12.49 -9.80 1.97
CA TRP A 181 11.55 -8.93 2.67
C TRP A 181 11.03 -9.64 3.89
N ASP A 182 10.80 -8.88 4.95
CA ASP A 182 10.04 -9.38 6.08
C ASP A 182 8.60 -8.88 6.04
N ARG A 183 7.83 -9.35 5.05
CA ARG A 183 6.38 -9.13 5.00
C ARG A 183 5.66 -10.47 5.09
N LYS A 184 4.50 -10.48 5.76
CA LYS A 184 3.68 -11.69 5.96
C LYS A 184 3.29 -12.37 4.63
N THR A 185 3.09 -11.59 3.56
CA THR A 185 2.61 -12.07 2.24
C THR A 185 3.68 -12.11 1.14
N LYS A 186 4.89 -11.60 1.42
CA LYS A 186 6.00 -11.53 0.45
C LYS A 186 7.30 -11.64 1.21
N LYS A 187 8.05 -12.72 0.99
CA LYS A 187 9.34 -12.98 1.65
C LYS A 187 10.55 -12.76 0.75
N THR A 188 10.37 -12.83 -0.57
CA THR A 188 11.47 -12.60 -1.53
C THR A 188 10.95 -12.23 -2.92
N ASN A 189 11.76 -11.54 -3.70
CA ASN A 189 11.65 -11.48 -5.16
C ASN A 189 13.03 -11.26 -5.77
N ALA A 190 13.14 -11.35 -7.09
CA ALA A 190 14.34 -10.95 -7.82
C ALA A 190 13.97 -10.16 -9.07
N VAL A 191 14.83 -9.24 -9.49
CA VAL A 191 14.66 -8.47 -10.74
C VAL A 191 15.98 -8.42 -11.47
N TYR A 192 15.96 -8.31 -12.79
CA TYR A 192 17.19 -8.13 -13.53
C TYR A 192 17.75 -6.72 -13.32
N CYS A 193 19.08 -6.63 -13.29
CA CYS A 193 19.83 -5.41 -13.38
C CYS A 193 20.29 -5.24 -14.83
N HIS A 194 19.75 -4.22 -15.50
CA HIS A 194 20.11 -3.93 -16.88
C HIS A 194 21.58 -3.53 -16.97
N PRO A 195 22.39 -4.11 -17.89
CA PRO A 195 23.83 -3.86 -17.96
C PRO A 195 24.20 -2.37 -18.04
N SER A 196 23.47 -1.60 -18.85
CA SER A 196 23.69 -0.15 -18.99
C SER A 196 23.38 0.67 -17.73
N LEU A 197 22.61 0.11 -16.79
CA LEU A 197 22.35 0.75 -15.50
C LEU A 197 23.31 0.28 -14.42
N HIS A 198 23.80 -0.96 -14.47
CA HIS A 198 24.57 -1.60 -13.41
C HIS A 198 25.70 -0.73 -12.86
N GLY A 199 26.55 -0.16 -13.72
CA GLY A 199 27.66 0.71 -13.32
C GLY A 199 27.26 2.11 -12.83
N LEU A 200 26.01 2.52 -13.07
CA LEU A 200 25.48 3.83 -12.68
C LEU A 200 24.81 3.81 -11.30
N LEU A 201 24.58 2.62 -10.73
CA LEU A 201 23.97 2.42 -9.40
C LEU A 201 25.02 2.49 -8.29
N ASN A 202 25.80 3.58 -8.26
CA ASN A 202 26.96 3.76 -7.37
C ASN A 202 26.79 4.86 -6.30
N PHE A 203 25.57 5.37 -6.12
CA PHE A 203 25.24 6.37 -5.11
C PHE A 203 23.95 6.00 -4.37
N THR A 204 23.65 6.75 -3.31
CA THR A 204 22.42 6.55 -2.52
C THR A 204 21.48 7.73 -2.63
N LEU A 205 20.18 7.46 -2.48
CA LEU A 205 19.13 8.46 -2.48
C LEU A 205 18.27 8.36 -1.23
N ASN A 206 17.81 9.51 -0.73
CA ASN A 206 16.85 9.57 0.36
C ASN A 206 15.43 9.84 -0.16
N LYS A 207 14.43 9.41 0.64
CA LYS A 207 13.01 9.52 0.27
C LYS A 207 12.56 10.97 0.06
N THR A 208 13.11 11.91 0.82
CA THR A 208 12.77 13.34 0.75
C THR A 208 13.23 13.94 -0.57
N GLY A 209 14.45 13.64 -1.00
CA GLY A 209 15.02 14.06 -2.27
C GLY A 209 14.21 13.54 -3.46
N ILE A 210 13.83 12.26 -3.43
CA ILE A 210 12.98 11.67 -4.47
C ILE A 210 11.63 12.38 -4.54
N ARG A 211 10.95 12.60 -3.40
CA ARG A 211 9.65 13.31 -3.37
C ARG A 211 9.76 14.75 -3.89
N ARG A 212 10.88 15.44 -3.62
CA ARG A 212 11.10 16.83 -4.04
C ARG A 212 11.35 16.94 -5.54
N ASN A 213 12.10 16.00 -6.12
CA ASN A 213 12.59 16.10 -7.49
C ASN A 213 11.78 15.28 -8.50
N MET A 214 11.06 14.24 -8.08
CA MET A 214 10.29 13.36 -8.96
C MET A 214 8.78 13.54 -8.77
N LYS A 215 8.33 14.79 -8.89
CA LYS A 215 6.91 15.14 -8.78
C LYS A 215 6.15 14.70 -10.01
N SER A 216 4.87 14.40 -9.86
CA SER A 216 3.99 14.04 -10.99
C SER A 216 3.83 15.17 -12.00
N SER A 217 4.03 16.42 -11.59
CA SER A 217 4.05 17.58 -12.50
C SER A 217 5.26 17.59 -13.44
N ILE A 218 6.34 16.90 -13.08
CA ILE A 218 7.56 16.81 -13.91
C ILE A 218 7.50 15.55 -14.77
N LEU A 219 7.13 14.42 -14.16
CA LEU A 219 7.05 13.11 -14.82
C LEU A 219 5.81 12.92 -15.71
N GLY A 220 4.84 13.85 -15.68
CA GLY A 220 3.51 13.66 -16.26
C GLY A 220 2.62 12.64 -15.53
N CYS A 221 3.20 11.78 -14.68
CA CYS A 221 2.49 10.78 -13.89
C CYS A 221 3.16 10.56 -12.52
N GLU A 222 2.49 9.87 -11.60
CA GLU A 222 3.15 9.44 -10.35
C GLU A 222 4.22 8.37 -10.61
N LEU A 223 5.34 8.45 -9.89
CA LEU A 223 6.45 7.51 -9.98
C LEU A 223 6.05 6.02 -9.92
N ARG A 224 4.99 5.69 -9.15
CA ARG A 224 4.47 4.32 -9.03
C ARG A 224 3.96 3.75 -10.36
N TYR A 225 3.65 4.59 -11.35
CA TYR A 225 3.14 4.16 -12.65
C TYR A 225 4.24 3.73 -13.62
N LEU A 226 5.51 4.11 -13.39
CA LEU A 226 6.62 3.57 -14.17
C LEU A 226 6.67 2.04 -14.08
N ARG A 227 6.36 1.48 -12.91
CA ARG A 227 6.18 0.04 -12.73
C ARG A 227 5.05 -0.56 -13.56
N LYS A 228 3.95 0.18 -13.76
CA LYS A 228 2.84 -0.31 -14.60
C LYS A 228 3.24 -0.31 -16.06
N LEU A 229 3.94 0.73 -16.51
CA LEU A 229 4.48 0.81 -17.86
C LEU A 229 5.45 -0.35 -18.14
N ASN A 230 6.36 -0.64 -17.19
CA ASN A 230 7.21 -1.82 -17.24
C ASN A 230 6.41 -3.13 -17.40
N TYR A 231 5.33 -3.27 -16.63
CA TYR A 231 4.48 -4.46 -16.71
C TYR A 231 3.91 -4.62 -18.12
N THR A 232 3.33 -3.56 -18.67
CA THR A 232 2.69 -3.57 -19.99
C THR A 232 3.68 -3.85 -21.13
N ILE A 233 4.91 -3.31 -21.03
CA ILE A 233 5.91 -3.41 -22.11
C ILE A 233 6.72 -4.71 -22.04
N ASN A 234 7.15 -5.12 -20.84
CA ASN A 234 8.11 -6.20 -20.65
C ASN A 234 7.48 -7.42 -19.95
N ALA A 235 6.77 -7.20 -18.84
CA ALA A 235 6.33 -8.31 -18.00
C ALA A 235 5.19 -9.14 -18.63
N THR A 236 4.41 -8.56 -19.54
CA THR A 236 3.39 -9.27 -20.35
C THR A 236 3.99 -10.23 -21.37
N LYS A 237 5.27 -10.09 -21.70
CA LYS A 237 5.97 -10.92 -22.70
C LYS A 237 6.64 -12.16 -22.10
N ILE A 238 6.66 -12.28 -20.78
CA ILE A 238 7.23 -13.42 -20.06
C ILE A 238 6.13 -14.22 -19.39
N ASP A 239 6.50 -15.40 -18.89
CA ASP A 239 5.61 -16.23 -18.07
C ASP A 239 4.94 -15.38 -16.96
N PRO A 240 3.59 -15.37 -16.86
CA PRO A 240 2.88 -14.53 -15.89
C PRO A 240 3.31 -14.80 -14.44
N LEU A 241 3.61 -16.06 -14.14
CA LEU A 241 4.05 -16.51 -12.84
C LEU A 241 5.43 -15.90 -12.48
N LEU A 242 6.36 -15.87 -13.44
CA LEU A 242 7.64 -15.18 -13.31
C LEU A 242 7.48 -13.66 -13.21
N ALA A 243 6.61 -13.04 -14.01
CA ALA A 243 6.32 -11.62 -13.95
C ALA A 243 5.80 -11.17 -12.57
N GLU A 244 4.87 -11.94 -11.99
CA GLU A 244 4.34 -11.69 -10.65
C GLU A 244 5.41 -11.82 -9.56
N PHE A 245 6.30 -12.81 -9.69
CA PHE A 245 7.44 -12.98 -8.79
C PHE A 245 8.39 -11.80 -8.89
N MET A 246 8.82 -11.42 -10.10
CA MET A 246 9.76 -10.31 -10.31
C MET A 246 9.22 -8.99 -9.78
N GLN A 247 7.95 -8.70 -10.05
CA GLN A 247 7.30 -7.51 -9.51
C GLN A 247 7.01 -7.61 -8.00
N GLY A 248 7.28 -8.73 -7.35
CA GLY A 248 7.02 -8.90 -5.93
C GLY A 248 5.53 -8.77 -5.59
N ARG A 249 4.66 -9.26 -6.48
CA ARG A 249 3.23 -9.47 -6.19
C ARG A 249 3.03 -10.73 -5.34
N ARG A 250 3.97 -11.66 -5.45
CA ARG A 250 4.13 -12.89 -4.68
C ARG A 250 5.62 -13.15 -4.42
N GLY A 251 5.93 -14.23 -3.71
CA GLY A 251 7.29 -14.72 -3.57
C GLY A 251 7.59 -15.20 -2.16
N ASN A 252 7.51 -16.51 -1.99
CA ASN A 252 8.03 -17.22 -0.82
C ASN A 252 9.45 -17.72 -1.11
N VAL A 253 10.20 -18.12 -0.08
CA VAL A 253 11.59 -18.60 -0.24
C VAL A 253 11.66 -19.83 -1.16
N SER A 254 10.68 -20.73 -1.11
CA SER A 254 10.59 -21.87 -2.02
C SER A 254 10.45 -21.46 -3.48
N GLN A 255 9.60 -20.46 -3.77
CA GLN A 255 9.36 -19.96 -5.11
C GLN A 255 10.62 -19.32 -5.73
N ARG A 256 11.50 -18.71 -4.93
CA ARG A 256 12.79 -18.19 -5.41
C ARG A 256 13.63 -19.28 -6.08
N HIS A 257 13.74 -20.45 -5.47
CA HIS A 257 14.53 -21.57 -6.01
C HIS A 257 14.02 -22.06 -7.36
N TYR A 258 12.71 -21.92 -7.61
CA TYR A 258 12.09 -22.23 -8.88
C TYR A 258 12.32 -21.13 -9.93
N PHE A 259 12.17 -19.85 -9.57
CA PHE A 259 12.21 -18.76 -10.54
C PHE A 259 13.62 -18.28 -10.91
N LEU A 260 14.62 -18.37 -10.01
CA LEU A 260 15.97 -17.90 -10.32
C LEU A 260 16.63 -18.62 -11.51
N PRO A 261 16.57 -19.97 -11.64
CA PRO A 261 17.07 -20.65 -12.83
C PRO A 261 16.36 -20.19 -14.12
N LEU A 262 15.03 -20.00 -14.05
CA LEU A 262 14.24 -19.50 -15.18
C LEU A 262 14.65 -18.09 -15.58
N MET A 263 15.00 -17.23 -14.61
CA MET A 263 15.52 -15.90 -14.90
C MET A 263 16.87 -15.97 -15.61
N ASN A 264 17.80 -16.77 -15.09
CA ASN A 264 19.11 -16.88 -15.73
C ASN A 264 19.01 -17.35 -17.19
N ASN A 265 18.13 -18.32 -17.46
CA ASN A 265 17.89 -18.85 -18.80
C ASN A 265 17.25 -17.83 -19.76
N ASN A 266 16.48 -16.87 -19.26
CA ASN A 266 15.80 -15.87 -20.07
C ASN A 266 16.47 -14.49 -20.04
N ARG A 267 17.63 -14.36 -19.40
CA ARG A 267 18.33 -13.09 -19.19
C ARG A 267 18.63 -12.32 -20.49
N LYS A 268 18.89 -13.01 -21.61
CA LYS A 268 19.13 -12.36 -22.92
C LYS A 268 17.85 -11.86 -23.59
N LYS A 269 16.70 -12.48 -23.30
CA LYS A 269 15.40 -12.11 -23.89
C LYS A 269 14.75 -10.94 -23.16
N TRP A 270 15.14 -10.72 -21.91
CA TRP A 270 14.73 -9.60 -21.08
C TRP A 270 15.63 -8.38 -21.33
#